data_AF-T1A3N1-F1
#
_entry.id   AF-T1A3N1-F1
#
_cell.length_a   1.000
_cell.length_b   1.000
_cell.length_c   1.000
_cell.angle_alpha   90.00
_cell.angle_beta   90.00
_cell.angle_gamma   90.00
#
_symmetry.space_group_name_H-M   'P 1'
#
loop_
_entity.id
_entity.type
_entity.pdbx_description
1 polymer ?
#
loop_
_entity_poly.entity_id
_entity_poly.type
_entity_poly.pdbx_seq_one_letter_code
_entity_poly.pdbx_strand_id
1 'polypeptide(L)'
;WQEEFDVSNARPKSIARDMVSRSKIRAYNVTGHKLGLDPSTTIEVVHTISSVYSGFVHASACHIMDLYGGHPPSFHTNGMPGTSRQEEHDEDLWNQYYRGILLMAQTATAFGHQTLQDQLIAFARQFAASAGQDYGHP
;
A
#
# COMPACT_ATOMS: atom_id res chain seq x y z
N TRP A 1 -2.87 -15.29 6.68
CA TRP A 1 -2.17 -16.23 5.79
C TRP A 1 -0.86 -16.64 6.45
N GLN A 2 -0.73 -17.92 6.82
CA GLN A 2 0.37 -18.52 7.57
C GLN A 2 0.72 -19.89 6.96
N GLU A 3 0.93 -19.95 5.64
CA GLU A 3 1.30 -21.18 4.97
C GLU A 3 2.66 -20.98 4.30
N GLU A 4 3.68 -21.69 4.78
CA GLU A 4 4.92 -21.91 4.03
C GLU A 4 4.94 -23.35 3.52
N PHE A 5 5.33 -23.50 2.25
CA PHE A 5 5.45 -24.78 1.59
C PHE A 5 6.79 -25.42 1.95
N ASP A 6 6.75 -26.52 2.70
CA ASP A 6 7.94 -27.29 3.03
C ASP A 6 8.32 -28.19 1.85
N VAL A 7 9.40 -27.80 1.16
CA VAL A 7 9.90 -28.48 -0.05
C VAL A 7 10.35 -29.92 0.23
N SER A 8 10.62 -30.27 1.49
CA SER A 8 11.13 -31.60 1.88
C SER A 8 10.04 -32.66 2.05
N ASN A 9 8.79 -32.24 2.29
CA ASN A 9 7.67 -33.16 2.56
C ASN A 9 6.36 -32.76 1.88
N ALA A 10 6.36 -31.69 1.07
CA ALA A 10 5.24 -31.17 0.29
C ALA A 10 3.95 -30.97 1.11
N ARG A 11 4.08 -30.70 2.41
CA ARG A 11 2.95 -30.43 3.31
C ARG A 11 3.01 -28.99 3.82
N PRO A 12 1.85 -28.32 3.91
CA PRO A 12 1.78 -27.03 4.58
C PRO A 12 2.10 -27.24 6.07
N LYS A 13 3.20 -26.65 6.53
CA LYS A 13 3.58 -26.67 7.94
C LYS A 13 3.14 -25.34 8.54
N SER A 14 2.20 -25.38 9.47
CA SER A 14 1.85 -24.19 10.26
C SER A 14 2.99 -23.93 11.24
N ILE A 15 3.89 -23.02 10.86
CA ILE A 15 4.94 -22.53 11.73
C ILE A 15 4.38 -21.29 12.42
N ALA A 16 4.10 -21.42 13.72
CA ALA A 16 3.80 -20.27 14.57
C ALA A 16 5.09 -19.45 14.75
N ARG A 17 5.31 -18.47 13.88
CA ARG A 17 6.35 -17.47 14.08
C ARG A 17 5.98 -16.63 15.29
N ASP A 18 6.94 -16.41 16.18
CA ASP A 18 6.77 -15.43 17.26
C ASP A 18 6.76 -14.04 16.62
N MET A 19 5.54 -13.56 16.33
CA MET A 19 5.32 -12.26 15.71
C MET A 19 5.13 -11.23 16.82
N VAL A 20 5.97 -10.20 16.82
CA VAL A 20 5.74 -9.04 17.69
C VAL A 20 4.34 -8.49 17.40
N SER A 21 3.55 -8.25 18.45
CA SER A 21 2.19 -7.77 18.27
C SER A 21 2.18 -6.41 17.55
N ARG A 22 1.22 -6.22 16.66
CA ARG A 22 1.06 -4.95 15.91
C ARG A 22 0.91 -3.74 16.84
N SER A 23 0.30 -3.95 18.01
CA SER A 23 0.20 -2.94 19.07
C SER A 23 1.59 -2.47 19.55
N LYS A 24 2.52 -3.39 19.84
CA LYS A 24 3.88 -3.06 20.26
C LYS A 24 4.66 -2.33 19.16
N ILE A 25 4.52 -2.75 17.91
CA ILE A 25 5.17 -2.10 16.76
C ILE A 25 4.69 -0.65 16.61
N ARG A 26 3.36 -0.42 16.69
CA ARG A 26 2.79 0.93 16.59
C ARG A 26 3.25 1.83 17.73
N ALA A 27 3.25 1.33 18.96
CA ALA A 27 3.75 2.08 20.11
C ALA A 27 5.22 2.49 19.93
N TYR A 28 6.07 1.59 19.43
CA TYR A 28 7.47 1.87 19.12
C TYR A 28 7.62 2.97 18.05
N ASN A 29 6.88 2.89 16.95
CA ASN A 29 6.96 3.89 15.87
C ASN A 29 6.54 5.29 16.37
N VAL A 30 5.44 5.38 17.14
CA VAL A 30 4.95 6.67 17.67
C VAL A 30 5.94 7.28 18.67
N THR A 31 6.53 6.46 19.54
CA THR A 31 7.52 6.95 20.52
C THR A 31 8.87 7.32 19.90
N GLY A 32 9.30 6.62 18.85
CA GLY A 32 10.57 6.86 18.16
C GLY A 32 10.62 8.19 17.39
N HIS A 33 9.49 8.66 16.85
CA HIS A 33 9.44 9.84 15.98
C HIS A 33 9.22 11.18 16.69
N LYS A 34 9.01 11.21 18.03
CA LYS A 34 8.84 12.42 18.86
C LYS A 34 8.03 13.54 18.18
N LEU A 35 6.88 13.20 17.59
CA LEU A 35 6.10 14.10 16.74
C LEU A 35 5.42 15.27 17.48
N GLY A 36 5.65 15.45 18.79
CA GLY A 36 5.03 16.50 19.60
C GLY A 36 3.51 16.33 19.81
N LEU A 37 2.93 15.25 19.29
CA LEU A 37 1.53 14.87 19.45
C LEU A 37 1.36 13.93 20.64
N ASP A 38 0.16 13.90 21.21
CA ASP A 38 -0.21 12.92 22.23
C ASP A 38 -0.02 11.49 21.67
N PRO A 39 0.83 10.66 22.30
CA PRO A 39 1.11 9.32 21.81
C PRO A 39 -0.12 8.41 21.76
N SER A 40 -1.06 8.56 22.71
CA SER A 40 -2.24 7.70 22.77
C SER A 40 -3.18 7.93 21.59
N THR A 41 -3.47 9.21 21.31
CA THR A 41 -4.26 9.65 20.16
C THR A 41 -3.61 9.21 18.86
N THR A 42 -2.28 9.35 18.74
CA THR A 42 -1.55 8.96 17.53
C THR A 42 -1.63 7.45 17.28
N ILE A 43 -1.50 6.63 18.32
CA ILE A 43 -1.63 5.17 18.22
C ILE A 43 -3.04 4.76 17.76
N GLU A 44 -4.08 5.39 18.32
CA GLU A 44 -5.48 5.12 17.94
C GLU A 44 -5.78 5.51 16.49
N VAL A 45 -5.30 6.68 16.04
CA VAL A 45 -5.46 7.13 14.66
C VAL A 45 -4.80 6.16 13.69
N VAL A 46 -3.53 5.80 13.93
CA VAL A 46 -2.80 4.82 13.12
C VAL A 46 -3.51 3.46 13.13
N HIS A 47 -4.07 3.06 14.29
CA HIS A 47 -4.83 1.83 14.39
C HIS A 47 -6.10 1.84 13.55
N THR A 48 -6.85 2.93 13.61
CA THR A 48 -8.11 3.11 12.88
C THR A 48 -7.86 3.10 11.38
N ILE A 49 -6.90 3.91 10.91
CA ILE A 49 -6.49 3.96 9.50
C ILE A 49 -6.12 2.54 9.04
N SER A 50 -5.21 1.88 9.75
CA SER A 50 -4.76 0.55 9.34
C SER A 50 -5.86 -0.51 9.37
N SER A 51 -6.85 -0.40 10.27
CA SER A 51 -7.98 -1.34 10.31
C SER A 51 -8.93 -1.12 9.13
N VAL A 52 -9.23 0.13 8.79
CA VAL A 52 -10.07 0.48 7.63
C VAL A 52 -9.40 0.03 6.33
N TYR A 53 -8.14 0.39 6.12
CA TYR A 53 -7.39 -0.03 4.92
C TYR A 53 -7.16 -1.53 4.87
N SER A 54 -6.92 -2.19 6.02
CA SER A 54 -6.83 -3.65 6.06
C SER A 54 -8.16 -4.29 5.66
N GLY A 55 -9.29 -3.71 6.07
CA GLY A 55 -10.62 -4.15 5.63
C GLY A 55 -10.80 -3.98 4.12
N PHE A 56 -10.38 -2.85 3.55
CA PHE A 56 -10.41 -2.62 2.10
C PHE A 56 -9.53 -3.61 1.32
N VAL A 57 -8.27 -3.81 1.76
CA VAL A 57 -7.30 -4.70 1.11
C VAL A 57 -7.67 -6.18 1.24
N HIS A 58 -8.30 -6.58 2.36
CA HIS A 58 -8.73 -7.97 2.59
C HIS A 58 -10.19 -8.21 2.23
N ALA A 59 -10.98 -7.17 1.92
CA ALA A 59 -12.29 -7.37 1.36
C ALA A 59 -12.10 -8.10 0.04
N SER A 60 -12.66 -9.32 -0.04
CA SER A 60 -12.82 -9.99 -1.32
C SER A 60 -13.51 -9.03 -2.27
N ALA A 61 -13.05 -8.93 -3.52
CA ALA A 61 -13.62 -8.04 -4.53
C ALA A 61 -15.17 -8.17 -4.65
N CYS A 62 -15.71 -9.35 -4.28
CA CYS A 62 -17.14 -9.61 -4.18
C CYS A 62 -17.86 -8.78 -3.08
N HIS A 63 -17.23 -8.51 -1.94
CA HIS A 63 -17.81 -7.73 -0.84
C HIS A 63 -17.79 -6.22 -1.08
N ILE A 64 -16.81 -5.71 -1.84
CA ILE A 64 -16.76 -4.29 -2.25
C ILE A 64 -17.48 -4.04 -3.59
N MET A 65 -18.04 -5.09 -4.21
CA MET A 65 -18.71 -5.03 -5.51
C MET A 65 -17.86 -4.42 -6.64
N ASP A 66 -16.53 -4.41 -6.50
CA ASP A 66 -15.62 -3.87 -7.52
C ASP A 66 -15.75 -4.60 -8.86
N LEU A 67 -16.15 -5.87 -8.81
CA LEU A 67 -16.37 -6.72 -9.97
C LEU A 67 -17.85 -6.82 -10.39
N TYR A 68 -18.73 -5.93 -9.91
CA TYR A 68 -20.15 -5.92 -10.27
C TYR A 68 -20.47 -4.70 -11.14
N GLY A 69 -21.00 -4.93 -12.35
CA GLY A 69 -21.37 -3.86 -13.27
C GLY A 69 -21.74 -4.35 -14.67
N GLY A 70 -21.83 -3.41 -15.63
CA GLY A 70 -22.22 -3.66 -17.02
C GLY A 70 -23.72 -3.43 -17.30
N HIS A 71 -24.12 -3.63 -18.57
CA HIS A 71 -25.52 -3.60 -19.00
C HIS A 71 -25.81 -4.80 -19.91
N PRO A 72 -26.52 -5.85 -19.44
CA PRO A 72 -27.12 -6.00 -18.10
C PRO A 72 -26.07 -6.21 -16.98
N PRO A 73 -26.42 -5.91 -15.72
CA PRO A 73 -25.47 -5.98 -14.61
C PRO A 73 -25.15 -7.43 -14.21
N SER A 74 -23.86 -7.73 -14.01
CA SER A 74 -23.38 -9.06 -13.60
C SER A 74 -22.09 -8.97 -12.78
N PHE A 75 -21.76 -10.05 -12.07
CA PHE A 75 -20.42 -10.23 -11.48
C PHE A 75 -19.43 -10.72 -12.53
N HIS A 76 -18.25 -10.11 -12.58
CA HIS A 76 -17.18 -10.44 -13.51
C HIS A 76 -16.08 -11.21 -12.79
N THR A 77 -15.69 -12.38 -13.30
CA THR A 77 -14.64 -13.21 -12.66
C THR A 77 -13.24 -12.98 -13.24
N ASN A 78 -13.15 -12.28 -14.37
CA ASN A 78 -11.92 -12.09 -15.14
C ASN A 78 -11.49 -10.60 -15.19
N GLY A 79 -11.83 -9.83 -14.15
CA GLY A 79 -11.70 -8.36 -14.15
C GLY A 79 -12.88 -7.67 -14.85
N MET A 80 -12.78 -6.36 -15.05
CA MET A 80 -13.87 -5.51 -15.55
C MET A 80 -13.56 -4.85 -16.92
N PRO A 81 -13.18 -5.63 -17.95
CA PRO A 81 -12.69 -5.06 -19.19
C PRO A 81 -13.75 -4.25 -19.94
N GLY A 82 -13.38 -3.07 -20.43
CA GLY A 82 -14.29 -2.18 -21.17
C GLY A 82 -15.34 -1.47 -20.30
N THR A 83 -15.16 -1.47 -18.97
CA THR A 83 -15.92 -0.62 -18.05
C THR A 83 -15.06 0.54 -17.55
N SER A 84 -15.69 1.61 -17.05
CA SER A 84 -14.96 2.75 -16.46
C SER A 84 -14.03 2.35 -15.31
N ARG A 85 -14.34 1.24 -14.61
CA ARG A 85 -13.47 0.71 -13.53
C ARG A 85 -12.10 0.30 -14.04
N GLN A 86 -11.99 -0.22 -15.26
CA GLN A 86 -10.69 -0.54 -15.83
C GLN A 86 -9.89 0.74 -16.08
N GLU A 87 -10.51 1.77 -16.66
CA GLU A 87 -9.86 3.05 -16.93
C GLU A 87 -9.38 3.73 -15.63
N GLU A 88 -10.20 3.73 -14.58
CA GLU A 88 -9.83 4.24 -13.24
C GLU A 88 -8.57 3.54 -12.69
N HIS A 89 -8.46 2.21 -12.83
CA HIS A 89 -7.30 1.46 -12.35
C HIS A 89 -6.07 1.64 -13.24
N ASP A 90 -6.25 1.76 -14.56
CA ASP A 90 -5.17 2.05 -15.49
C ASP A 90 -4.57 3.44 -15.22
N GLU A 91 -5.40 4.41 -14.82
CA GLU A 91 -4.95 5.73 -14.36
C GLU A 91 -4.21 5.68 -13.01
N ASP A 92 -4.70 4.92 -12.02
CA ASP A 92 -4.05 4.81 -10.70
C ASP A 92 -2.68 4.09 -10.76
N LEU A 93 -2.41 3.32 -11.82
CA LEU A 93 -1.10 2.69 -12.02
C LEU A 93 0.05 3.72 -11.99
N TRP A 94 -0.18 4.92 -12.54
CA TRP A 94 0.82 6.00 -12.53
C TRP A 94 1.14 6.48 -11.11
N ASN A 95 0.14 6.54 -10.25
CA ASN A 95 0.29 6.90 -8.84
C ASN A 95 1.15 5.86 -8.09
N GLN A 96 1.00 4.57 -8.39
CA GLN A 96 1.86 3.52 -7.79
C GLN A 96 3.33 3.68 -8.19
N TYR A 97 3.62 3.97 -9.47
CA TYR A 97 4.99 4.24 -9.90
C TYR A 97 5.58 5.49 -9.24
N TYR A 98 4.81 6.57 -9.17
CA TYR A 98 5.22 7.79 -8.48
C TYR A 98 5.57 7.54 -7.00
N ARG A 99 4.68 6.84 -6.27
CA ARG A 99 4.91 6.46 -4.87
C ARG A 99 6.14 5.56 -4.70
N GLY A 100 6.37 4.64 -5.65
CA GLY A 100 7.56 3.80 -5.69
C GLY A 100 8.86 4.62 -5.80
N ILE A 101 8.89 5.64 -6.67
CA ILE A 101 10.03 6.54 -6.81
C ILE A 101 10.29 7.31 -5.50
N LEU A 102 9.25 7.83 -4.86
CA LEU A 102 9.37 8.54 -3.58
C LEU A 102 9.87 7.62 -2.46
N LEU A 103 9.42 6.36 -2.42
CA LEU A 103 9.90 5.38 -1.47
C LEU A 103 11.40 5.08 -1.68
N MET A 104 11.84 4.97 -2.93
CA MET A 104 13.27 4.82 -3.24
C MET A 104 14.06 6.04 -2.79
N ALA A 105 13.53 7.26 -2.97
CA ALA A 105 14.18 8.49 -2.50
C ALA A 105 14.34 8.50 -0.97
N GLN A 106 13.28 8.13 -0.23
CA GLN A 106 13.34 7.99 1.23
C GLN A 106 14.34 6.91 1.66
N THR A 107 14.40 5.80 0.94
CA THR A 107 15.36 4.72 1.19
C THR A 107 16.79 5.24 0.99
N ALA A 108 17.07 5.98 -0.08
CA ALA A 108 18.37 6.59 -0.33
C ALA A 108 18.78 7.53 0.81
N THR A 109 17.84 8.34 1.34
CA THR A 109 18.07 9.18 2.52
C THR A 109 18.46 8.35 3.75
N ALA A 110 17.75 7.25 4.01
CA ALA A 110 18.03 6.39 5.15
C ALA A 110 19.44 5.78 5.13
N PHE A 111 20.01 5.57 3.94
CA PHE A 111 21.39 5.11 3.76
C PHE A 111 22.43 6.23 3.60
N GLY A 112 22.02 7.50 3.65
CA GLY A 112 22.92 8.66 3.52
C GLY A 112 23.35 8.97 2.08
N HIS A 113 22.65 8.46 1.08
CA HIS A 113 22.96 8.66 -0.35
C HIS A 113 22.28 9.93 -0.88
N GLN A 114 22.74 11.10 -0.44
CA GLN A 114 22.11 12.40 -0.75
C GLN A 114 22.00 12.66 -2.27
N THR A 115 23.05 12.39 -3.05
CA THR A 115 23.03 12.59 -4.50
C THR A 115 21.96 11.74 -5.19
N LEU A 116 21.77 10.49 -4.74
CA LEU A 116 20.75 9.60 -5.30
C LEU A 116 19.34 10.08 -4.92
N GLN A 117 19.15 10.56 -3.69
CA GLN A 117 17.89 11.16 -3.28
C GLN A 117 17.54 12.34 -4.20
N ASP A 118 18.47 13.28 -4.41
CA ASP A 118 18.22 14.47 -5.21
C ASP A 118 17.86 14.10 -6.67
N GLN A 119 18.54 13.09 -7.23
CA GLN A 119 18.23 12.54 -8.55
C GLN A 119 16.83 11.92 -8.60
N LEU A 120 16.45 11.11 -7.60
CA LEU A 120 15.14 10.47 -7.54
C LEU A 120 14.01 11.48 -7.35
N ILE A 121 14.21 12.53 -6.56
CA ILE A 121 13.24 13.62 -6.39
C ILE A 121 13.09 14.42 -7.69
N ALA A 122 14.20 14.74 -8.37
CA ALA A 122 14.14 15.40 -9.67
C ALA A 122 13.41 14.53 -10.71
N PHE A 123 13.68 13.23 -10.72
CA PHE A 123 12.99 12.27 -11.58
C PHE A 123 11.50 12.19 -11.26
N ALA A 124 11.11 12.13 -9.99
CA ALA A 124 9.69 12.12 -9.58
C ALA A 124 8.92 13.34 -10.11
N ARG A 125 9.54 14.53 -10.09
CA ARG A 125 8.93 15.76 -10.65
C ARG A 125 8.77 15.68 -12.17
N GLN A 126 9.77 15.16 -12.88
CA GLN A 126 9.70 14.98 -14.34
C GLN A 126 8.64 13.95 -14.72
N PHE A 127 8.55 12.85 -13.95
CA PHE A 127 7.55 11.81 -14.11
C PHE A 127 6.14 12.37 -13.95
N ALA A 128 5.87 13.10 -12.86
CA ALA A 128 4.57 13.74 -12.61
C ALA A 128 4.20 14.72 -13.74
N ALA A 129 5.14 15.58 -14.15
CA ALA A 129 4.92 16.52 -15.25
C ALA A 129 4.61 15.82 -16.58
N SER A 130 5.26 14.69 -16.86
CA SER A 130 5.07 13.94 -18.12
C SER A 130 3.76 13.13 -18.12
N ALA A 131 3.31 12.67 -16.96
CA ALA A 131 2.05 11.96 -16.80
C ALA A 131 0.82 12.90 -16.79
N GLY A 132 1.04 14.22 -16.84
CA GLY A 132 -0.03 15.21 -16.95
C GLY A 132 -0.80 15.47 -15.66
N GLN A 133 -0.32 14.98 -14.51
CA GLN A 133 -0.98 15.17 -13.21
C GLN A 133 0.01 15.46 -12.07
N ASP A 134 -0.47 16.25 -11.09
CA ASP A 134 0.17 16.39 -9.79
C ASP A 134 -0.36 15.31 -8.84
N TYR A 135 0.41 14.24 -8.65
CA TYR A 135 0.08 13.16 -7.71
C TYR A 135 0.41 13.51 -6.24
N GLY A 136 0.70 14.78 -5.94
CA GLY A 136 0.96 15.29 -4.60
C GLY A 136 -0.28 15.50 -3.74
N HIS A 137 -1.49 15.29 -4.26
CA HIS A 137 -2.74 15.47 -3.53
C HIS A 137 -3.32 14.13 -3.02
N PRO A 138 -3.78 14.07 -1.75
CA PRO A 138 -4.44 12.91 -1.17
C PRO A 138 -5.83 12.64 -1.75
#